data_AF-A0A4U9W8D6-F1
#
_entry.id   AF-A0A4U9W8D6-F1
#
_cell.length_a   1.000
_cell.length_b   1.000
_cell.length_c   1.000
_cell.angle_alpha   90.00
_cell.angle_beta   90.00
_cell.angle_gamma   90.00
#
_symmetry.space_group_name_H-M   'P 1'
#
loop_
_entity.id
_entity.type
_entity.pdbx_description
1 polymer ?
#
loop_
_entity_poly.entity_id
_entity_poly.type
_entity_poly.pdbx_seq_one_letter_code
_entity_poly.pdbx_strand_id
1 'polypeptide(L)' 'MRRRGEMVLIVEGHKAQEDDLPLEALRTLALLQKELPLKKAAAITAEIHGVKKNALYKHALDQQEQAN' A
#
# COMPACT_ATOMS: atom_id res chain seq x y z
N MET A 1 5.62 40.01 -22.05
CA MET A 1 5.81 38.92 -23.04
C MET A 1 5.80 37.60 -22.26
N ARG A 2 4.88 36.66 -22.50
CA ARG A 2 4.73 35.43 -21.69
C ARG A 2 4.80 34.24 -22.64
N ARG A 3 5.90 33.47 -22.60
CA ARG A 3 5.98 32.16 -23.26
C ARG A 3 5.70 31.09 -22.21
N ARG A 4 4.64 30.32 -22.39
CA ARG A 4 4.43 29.06 -21.66
C ARG A 4 5.26 28.01 -22.41
N GLY A 5 6.31 27.52 -21.78
CA GLY A 5 7.08 26.40 -22.32
C GLY A 5 6.27 25.10 -22.16
N GLU A 6 6.26 24.27 -23.19
CA GLU A 6 5.72 22.92 -23.09
C GLU A 6 6.69 22.06 -22.27
N MET A 7 6.15 21.28 -21.34
CA MET A 7 6.92 20.38 -20.49
C MET A 7 6.42 18.95 -20.71
N VAL A 8 7.34 18.04 -20.98
CA VAL A 8 7.06 16.60 -21.08
C VAL A 8 7.58 15.95 -19.81
N LEU A 9 6.67 15.34 -19.03
CA LEU A 9 7.01 14.54 -17.86
C LEU A 9 6.87 13.06 -18.25
N ILE A 10 7.96 12.31 -18.17
CA ILE A 10 7.96 10.86 -18.37
C ILE A 10 7.95 10.22 -16.99
N VAL A 11 6.87 9.51 -16.66
CA VAL A 11 6.75 8.76 -15.40
C VAL A 11 7.02 7.30 -15.72
N GLU A 12 8.08 6.75 -15.14
CA GLU A 12 8.34 5.31 -15.21
C GLU A 12 7.29 4.55 -14.40
N GLY A 13 6.90 3.36 -14.89
CA GLY A 13 6.03 2.45 -14.14
C GLY A 13 6.71 2.07 -12.82
N HIS A 14 5.97 2.19 -11.71
CA HIS A 14 6.46 1.83 -10.38
C HIS A 14 6.92 0.36 -10.39
N LYS A 15 8.24 0.14 -10.32
CA LYS A 15 8.83 -1.19 -10.13
C LYS A 15 8.68 -1.53 -8.66
N ALA A 16 7.78 -2.45 -8.34
CA ALA A 16 7.69 -3.02 -7.01
C ALA A 16 9.04 -3.68 -6.68
N GLN A 17 9.69 -3.23 -5.61
CA GLN A 17 10.84 -3.91 -5.03
C GLN A 17 10.35 -5.23 -4.45
N GLU A 18 11.04 -6.36 -4.70
CA GLU A 18 10.57 -7.70 -4.28
C GLU A 18 10.38 -7.85 -2.76
N ASP A 19 11.01 -6.98 -1.96
CA ASP A 19 10.86 -6.90 -0.50
C ASP A 19 9.79 -5.89 -0.04
N ASP A 20 9.29 -5.04 -0.94
CA ASP A 20 8.21 -4.11 -0.62
C ASP A 20 6.85 -4.81 -0.71
N LEU A 21 6.03 -4.57 0.30
CA LEU A 21 4.64 -5.02 0.28
C LEU A 21 3.95 -4.42 -0.96
N PRO A 22 3.32 -5.24 -1.82
CA PRO A 22 2.68 -4.76 -3.02
C PRO A 22 1.63 -3.70 -2.65
N LEU A 23 1.64 -2.59 -3.40
CA LEU A 23 0.74 -1.46 -3.15
C LEU A 23 -0.73 -1.89 -3.17
N GLU A 24 -1.07 -2.88 -3.99
CA GLU A 24 -2.41 -3.47 -4.02
C GLU A 24 -2.77 -4.15 -2.69
N ALA A 25 -1.84 -4.87 -2.06
CA ALA A 25 -2.06 -5.47 -0.75
C ALA A 25 -2.29 -4.39 0.31
N LEU A 26 -1.51 -3.32 0.31
CA LEU A 26 -1.70 -2.19 1.24
C LEU A 26 -3.06 -1.51 1.03
N ARG A 27 -3.49 -1.32 -0.21
CA ARG A 27 -4.82 -0.76 -0.54
C ARG A 27 -5.95 -1.67 -0.05
N THR A 28 -5.87 -2.97 -0.33
CA THR A 28 -6.85 -3.96 0.14
C THR A 28 -6.91 -3.99 1.66
N LEU A 29 -5.76 -4.00 2.32
CA LEU A 29 -5.64 -3.97 3.77
C LEU A 29 -6.32 -2.72 4.36
N ALA A 30 -6.04 -1.53 3.82
CA ALA A 30 -6.64 -0.27 4.28
C ALA A 30 -8.17 -0.24 4.13
N LEU A 31 -8.71 -0.86 3.09
CA LEU A 31 -10.16 -1.01 2.91
C LEU A 31 -10.76 -1.99 3.93
N LEU A 32 -10.12 -3.15 4.10
CA LEU A 32 -10.61 -4.18 5.02
C LEU A 32 -10.53 -3.76 6.48
N GLN A 33 -9.54 -2.96 6.87
CA GLN A 33 -9.40 -2.44 8.24
C GLN A 33 -10.55 -1.51 8.66
N LYS A 34 -11.27 -0.90 7.70
CA LYS A 34 -12.44 -0.05 8.02
C LYS A 34 -13.64 -0.86 8.49
N GLU A 35 -13.76 -2.09 8.00
CA GLU A 35 -14.94 -2.95 8.22
C GLU A 35 -14.61 -4.13 9.16
N LEU A 36 -13.34 -4.48 9.33
CA LEU A 36 -12.87 -5.67 10.05
C LEU A 36 -11.71 -5.36 11.00
N PRO A 37 -11.55 -6.14 12.08
CA PRO A 37 -10.37 -6.04 12.95
C PRO A 37 -9.07 -6.28 12.19
N LEU A 38 -8.01 -5.54 12.57
CA LEU A 38 -6.67 -5.57 11.97
C LEU A 38 -6.14 -6.98 11.66
N LYS A 39 -6.29 -7.90 12.61
CA LYS A 39 -5.86 -9.31 12.46
C LYS A 39 -6.57 -10.04 11.32
N LYS A 40 -7.87 -9.81 11.13
CA LYS A 40 -8.65 -10.43 10.05
C LYS A 40 -8.34 -9.76 8.71
N ALA A 41 -8.26 -8.42 8.69
CA ALA A 41 -7.89 -7.67 7.50
C ALA A 41 -6.51 -8.10 6.96
N ALA A 42 -5.51 -8.26 7.82
CA ALA A 42 -4.17 -8.73 7.45
C ALA A 42 -4.16 -10.17 6.94
N ALA A 43 -4.96 -11.07 7.54
CA ALA A 43 -5.06 -12.47 7.09
C ALA A 43 -5.68 -12.58 5.69
N ILE A 44 -6.81 -11.90 5.47
CA ILE A 44 -7.52 -11.91 4.18
C ILE A 44 -6.65 -11.27 3.09
N THR A 45 -5.99 -10.15 3.40
CA THR A 45 -5.07 -9.50 2.44
C THR A 45 -3.89 -10.40 2.09
N ALA A 46 -3.33 -11.12 3.08
CA ALA A 46 -2.26 -12.08 2.85
C ALA A 46 -2.68 -13.24 1.93
N GLU A 47 -3.91 -13.76 2.10
CA GLU A 47 -4.46 -14.80 1.23
C GLU A 47 -4.74 -14.31 -0.19
N ILE A 48 -5.28 -13.09 -0.35
CA ILE A 48 -5.58 -12.51 -1.66
C ILE A 48 -4.31 -12.23 -2.47
N HIS A 49 -3.27 -11.70 -1.82
CA HIS A 49 -2.06 -11.20 -2.48
C HIS A 49 -0.86 -12.14 -2.35
N GLY A 50 -0.99 -13.26 -1.64
CA GLY A 50 0.09 -14.23 -1.43
C GLY A 50 1.26 -13.72 -0.59
N VAL A 51 1.05 -12.65 0.19
CA VAL A 51 2.11 -11.99 0.99
C VAL A 51 2.11 -12.49 2.44
N LYS A 52 3.22 -12.28 3.15
CA LYS A 52 3.35 -12.71 4.55
C LYS A 52 2.44 -11.89 5.47
N LYS A 53 1.48 -12.55 6.16
CA LYS A 53 0.59 -11.93 7.17
C LYS A 53 1.35 -11.11 8.22
N ASN A 54 2.52 -11.58 8.64
CA ASN A 54 3.33 -10.90 9.66
C ASN A 54 3.89 -9.56 9.16
N ALA A 55 4.26 -9.48 7.89
CA ALA A 55 4.74 -8.25 7.28
C ALA A 55 3.60 -7.22 7.19
N LEU A 56 2.43 -7.63 6.68
CA LEU A 56 1.24 -6.78 6.64
C LEU A 56 0.80 -6.30 8.02
N TYR A 57 0.79 -7.19 9.02
CA TYR A 57 0.35 -6.83 10.36
C TYR A 57 1.25 -5.78 11.01
N LYS A 58 2.59 -5.93 10.88
CA LYS A 58 3.55 -4.93 11.35
C LYS A 58 3.35 -3.60 10.64
N HIS A 59 3.27 -3.63 9.31
CA HIS A 59 3.07 -2.43 8.50
C HIS A 59 1.77 -1.69 8.84
N ALA A 60 0.71 -2.45 9.15
CA ALA A 60 -0.58 -1.90 9.56
C ALA A 60 -0.52 -1.28 10.96
N LEU A 61 0.22 -1.90 11.89
CA LEU A 61 0.43 -1.40 13.24
C LEU A 61 1.22 -0.08 13.21
N ASP A 62 2.31 -0.03 12.43
CA ASP A 62 3.14 1.16 12.25
C ASP A 62 2.33 2.30 11.62
N GLN A 63 1.48 1.99 10.61
CA GLN A 63 0.57 2.98 10.05
C GLN A 63 -0.48 3.46 11.04
N GLN A 64 -1.00 2.59 11.90
CA GLN A 64 -2.00 2.95 12.90
C GLN A 64 -1.40 3.81 14.02
N GLU A 65 -0.15 3.58 14.40
CA GLU A 65 0.59 4.47 15.31
C GLU A 65 0.90 5.83 14.68
N GLN A 66 1.22 5.89 13.38
CA GLN A 66 1.45 7.17 12.70
C GLN A 66 0.17 7.96 12.38
N ALA A 67 -0.98 7.29 12.31
CA ALA A 67 -2.26 7.90 12.02
C ALA A 67 -3.00 8.44 13.27
N ASN A 68 -2.39 8.32 14.45
CA ASN A 68 -2.97 8.70 15.75
C ASN A 68 -2.14 9.81 16.42
#